data_AF-A0A498JZR5-F1
#
_entry.id   AF-A0A498JZR5-F1
#
_cell.length_a   1.000
_cell.length_b   1.000
_cell.length_c   1.000
_cell.angle_alpha   90.00
_cell.angle_beta   90.00
_cell.angle_gamma   90.00
#
_symmetry.space_group_name_H-M   'P 1'
#
loop_
_entity.id
_entity.type
_entity.pdbx_description
1 polymer ?
#
loop_
_entity_poly.entity_id
_entity_poly.type
_entity_poly.pdbx_seq_one_letter_code
_entity_poly.pdbx_strand_id
1 'polypeptide(L)'
;MICIEDLPDPLLVEILCRIPCSKVVFQCKSVSKRWLRLISDPSFLRRFLCVQRVQQKPILSTLVILAFSDVEGHKTEVFTTSKHPLFQSSNLSLSFLPCFGDKEDREPVVVATYNDLILCCATNRLGGDYYICNPYTKQWVALPPAPQVHNGEVAPLGVGFMCDPYYNSSSREDGSSTSFDIIQLNTEYRWTIVRMVRNSSDAGYHVEMISTETRGEWRELALLCSPQQLKHLQSIHTDVEGFISYSAVAHNGKFYWLPTTSECTFELDPFITDSSGDNVAKCRFIDEPDAFFISASNWHLGVCKGCLRMCKVGLGADDPFSVWELKLQEAPEGDWEFEWLADRITQPFDDIPLFSEQEDRSGTVEMLSFHPNNQDIVYFRFDQHIVTGNFREGKLELEKAAKTPFDIGSWREVYTFALPWWPTPVPKL
;
A
#
# COMPACT_ATOMS: atom_id res chain seq x y z
N MET A 1 -2.78 29.04 -41.49
CA MET A 1 -3.12 27.97 -40.53
C MET A 1 -2.06 28.03 -39.45
N ILE A 2 -2.41 28.35 -38.21
CA ILE A 2 -1.42 28.41 -37.11
C ILE A 2 -1.14 26.97 -36.69
N CYS A 3 0.11 26.52 -36.81
CA CYS A 3 0.52 25.22 -36.31
C CYS A 3 0.76 25.30 -34.79
N ILE A 4 0.57 24.19 -34.07
CA ILE A 4 0.89 24.12 -32.64
C ILE A 4 2.36 24.47 -32.35
N GLU A 5 3.24 24.20 -33.31
CA GLU A 5 4.66 24.54 -33.26
C GLU A 5 4.93 26.05 -33.34
N ASP A 6 4.00 26.84 -33.88
CA ASP A 6 4.14 28.29 -34.01
C ASP A 6 3.69 29.04 -32.75
N LEU A 7 3.06 28.34 -31.79
CA LEU A 7 2.59 28.96 -30.55
C LEU A 7 3.79 29.37 -29.68
N PRO A 8 3.74 30.51 -28.96
CA PRO A 8 4.69 30.86 -27.90
C PRO A 8 4.72 29.83 -26.75
N ASP A 9 5.88 29.68 -26.10
CA ASP A 9 6.08 28.76 -24.97
C ASP A 9 5.00 28.88 -23.87
N PRO A 10 4.58 30.08 -23.41
CA PRO A 10 3.54 30.19 -22.38
C PRO A 10 2.18 29.62 -22.80
N LEU A 11 1.77 29.81 -24.06
CA LEU A 11 0.50 29.28 -24.58
C LEU A 11 0.57 27.76 -24.73
N LEU A 12 1.70 27.24 -25.19
CA LEU A 12 1.92 25.80 -25.26
C LEU A 12 1.86 25.16 -23.87
N VAL A 13 2.52 25.76 -22.87
CA VAL A 13 2.44 25.30 -21.46
C VAL A 13 1.01 25.28 -20.95
N GLU A 14 0.22 26.33 -21.21
CA GLU A 14 -1.18 26.39 -20.81
C GLU A 14 -2.03 25.27 -21.45
N ILE A 15 -1.82 24.96 -22.72
CA ILE A 15 -2.50 23.85 -23.41
C ILE A 15 -2.14 22.52 -22.74
N LEU A 16 -0.84 22.26 -22.55
CA LEU A 16 -0.34 21.03 -21.96
C LEU A 16 -0.79 20.84 -20.51
N CYS A 17 -0.90 21.92 -19.73
CA CYS A 17 -1.39 21.88 -18.35
C CYS A 17 -2.87 21.48 -18.24
N ARG A 18 -3.66 21.66 -19.30
CA ARG A 18 -5.09 21.30 -19.33
C ARG A 18 -5.32 19.85 -19.76
N ILE A 19 -4.28 19.14 -20.22
CA ILE A 19 -4.40 17.72 -20.56
C ILE A 19 -4.74 16.96 -19.27
N PRO A 20 -5.86 16.20 -19.23
CA PRO A 20 -6.32 15.57 -17.98
C PRO A 20 -5.44 14.45 -17.47
N CYS A 21 -4.61 13.88 -18.35
CA CYS A 21 -3.85 12.69 -18.07
C CYS A 21 -2.35 12.99 -18.15
N SER A 22 -1.65 12.84 -17.03
CA SER A 22 -0.19 12.99 -16.99
C SER A 22 0.52 12.02 -17.93
N LYS A 23 -0.05 10.86 -18.26
CA LYS A 23 0.53 9.86 -19.20
C LYS A 23 0.74 10.49 -20.56
N VAL A 24 -0.29 11.18 -21.04
CA VAL A 24 -0.29 11.85 -22.33
C VAL A 24 0.74 12.98 -22.28
N VAL A 25 0.78 13.75 -21.20
CA VAL A 25 1.79 14.80 -21.01
C VAL A 25 3.22 14.23 -20.97
N PHE A 26 3.45 13.07 -20.35
CA PHE A 26 4.74 12.40 -20.36
C PHE A 26 5.11 11.93 -21.77
N GLN A 27 4.18 11.35 -22.52
CA GLN A 27 4.40 10.95 -23.91
C GLN A 27 4.70 12.14 -24.81
N CYS A 28 4.11 13.31 -24.52
CA CYS A 28 4.38 14.56 -25.23
C CYS A 28 5.85 15.00 -25.14
N LYS A 29 6.64 14.52 -24.16
CA LYS A 29 8.10 14.73 -24.12
C LYS A 29 8.82 14.15 -25.35
N SER A 30 8.24 13.14 -25.99
CA SER A 30 8.81 12.50 -27.18
C SER A 30 8.48 13.21 -28.49
N VAL A 31 7.66 14.29 -28.47
CA VAL A 31 7.22 15.01 -29.68
C VAL A 31 8.37 15.84 -30.27
N SER A 32 9.06 16.63 -29.46
CA SER A 32 10.21 17.43 -29.89
C SER A 32 11.09 17.85 -28.70
N LYS A 33 12.32 18.29 -28.99
CA LYS A 33 13.25 18.81 -27.96
C LYS A 33 12.67 20.01 -27.20
N ARG A 34 11.85 20.83 -27.87
CA ARG A 34 11.19 21.98 -27.26
C ARG A 34 10.16 21.54 -26.22
N TRP A 35 9.32 20.57 -26.58
CA TRP A 35 8.32 20.02 -25.66
C TRP A 35 8.96 19.28 -24.49
N LEU A 36 10.01 18.48 -24.75
CA LEU A 36 10.81 17.85 -23.71
C LEU A 36 11.34 18.88 -22.71
N ARG A 37 11.92 19.98 -23.20
CA ARG A 37 12.45 21.07 -22.36
C ARG A 37 11.36 21.70 -21.50
N LEU A 38 10.22 22.06 -22.10
CA LEU A 38 9.11 22.70 -21.39
C LEU A 38 8.51 21.79 -20.32
N ILE A 39 8.22 20.53 -20.65
CA ILE A 39 7.55 19.61 -19.72
C ILE A 39 8.50 19.14 -18.60
N SER A 40 9.81 19.14 -18.84
CA SER A 40 10.80 18.78 -17.82
C SER A 40 11.15 19.94 -16.88
N ASP A 41 10.69 21.15 -17.19
CA ASP A 41 10.91 22.32 -16.35
C ASP A 41 10.06 22.25 -15.05
N PRO A 42 10.64 22.49 -13.85
CA PRO A 42 9.88 22.45 -12.60
C PRO A 42 8.70 23.44 -12.53
N SER A 43 8.77 24.57 -13.26
CA SER A 43 7.68 25.55 -13.33
C SER A 43 6.46 24.99 -14.09
N PHE A 44 6.69 24.17 -15.11
CA PHE A 44 5.62 23.44 -15.81
C PHE A 44 4.91 22.51 -14.84
N LEU A 45 5.67 21.72 -14.07
CA LEU A 45 5.09 20.78 -13.10
C LEU A 45 4.23 21.50 -12.08
N ARG A 46 4.73 22.59 -11.48
CA ARG A 46 3.95 23.41 -10.54
C ARG A 46 2.66 23.91 -11.18
N ARG A 47 2.73 24.44 -12.40
CA ARG A 47 1.56 24.94 -13.13
C ARG A 47 0.56 23.83 -13.44
N PHE A 48 1.03 22.68 -13.91
CA PHE A 48 0.21 21.51 -14.20
C PHE A 48 -0.55 21.07 -12.96
N LEU A 49 0.15 20.90 -11.84
CA LEU A 49 -0.47 20.50 -10.56
C LEU A 49 -1.48 21.54 -10.07
N CYS A 50 -1.21 22.84 -10.23
CA CYS A 50 -2.15 23.90 -9.86
C CYS A 50 -3.44 23.79 -10.68
N VAL A 51 -3.33 23.53 -11.99
CA VAL A 51 -4.51 23.34 -12.85
C VAL A 51 -5.30 22.10 -12.44
N GLN A 52 -4.65 20.97 -12.14
CA GLN A 52 -5.37 19.77 -11.71
C GLN A 52 -6.12 19.98 -10.38
N ARG A 53 -5.49 20.69 -9.43
CA ARG A 53 -6.10 21.04 -8.15
C ARG A 53 -7.30 21.97 -8.29
N VAL A 54 -7.16 23.05 -9.06
CA VAL A 54 -8.26 24.01 -9.32
C VAL A 54 -9.44 23.32 -10.00
N GLN A 55 -9.16 22.33 -10.86
CA GLN A 55 -10.18 21.50 -11.49
C GLN A 55 -10.76 20.42 -10.54
N GLN A 56 -10.33 20.39 -9.27
CA GLN A 56 -10.74 19.44 -8.22
C GLN A 56 -10.67 17.99 -8.68
N LYS A 57 -9.66 17.64 -9.50
CA LYS A 57 -9.55 16.28 -10.00
C LYS A 57 -9.17 15.34 -8.87
N PRO A 58 -9.94 14.29 -8.61
CA PRO A 58 -9.56 13.33 -7.58
C PRO A 58 -8.26 12.62 -7.96
N ILE A 59 -7.45 12.28 -6.96
CA ILE A 59 -6.39 11.28 -7.14
C ILE A 59 -7.10 9.93 -7.34
N LEU A 60 -6.76 9.25 -8.42
CA LEU A 60 -7.38 7.97 -8.75
C LEU A 60 -6.58 6.87 -8.08
N SER A 61 -7.25 5.94 -7.42
CA SER A 61 -6.61 4.81 -6.77
C SER A 61 -7.38 3.54 -7.11
N THR A 62 -6.68 2.44 -7.21
CA THR A 62 -7.24 1.11 -7.50
C THR A 62 -6.57 0.08 -6.61
N LEU A 63 -7.17 -1.11 -6.55
CA LEU A 63 -6.48 -2.27 -6.03
C LEU A 63 -5.71 -2.92 -7.16
N VAL A 64 -4.46 -3.23 -6.87
CA VAL A 64 -3.60 -4.07 -7.69
C VAL A 64 -3.56 -5.45 -7.05
N ILE A 65 -4.00 -6.45 -7.81
CA ILE A 65 -4.04 -7.84 -7.37
C ILE A 65 -2.95 -8.58 -8.10
N LEU A 66 -2.17 -9.37 -7.36
CA LEU A 66 -1.12 -10.20 -7.92
C LEU A 66 -1.53 -11.66 -7.86
N ALA A 67 -1.46 -12.30 -9.02
CA ALA A 67 -1.82 -13.70 -9.17
C ALA A 67 -0.74 -14.43 -9.98
N PHE A 68 -0.58 -15.72 -9.70
CA PHE A 68 0.23 -16.59 -10.52
C PHE A 68 -0.53 -17.02 -11.76
N SER A 69 0.13 -16.83 -12.91
CA SER A 69 -0.39 -17.28 -14.20
C SER A 69 -0.03 -18.74 -14.51
N ASP A 70 0.85 -19.36 -13.73
CA ASP A 70 1.20 -20.78 -13.85
C ASP A 70 1.07 -21.54 -12.52
N VAL A 71 0.85 -22.84 -12.65
CA VAL A 71 0.66 -23.77 -11.51
C VAL A 71 1.91 -23.86 -10.64
N GLU A 72 3.08 -23.59 -11.22
CA GLU A 72 4.37 -23.61 -10.54
C GLU A 72 4.69 -22.30 -9.81
N GLY A 73 3.94 -21.21 -10.04
CA GLY A 73 4.12 -19.93 -9.35
C GLY A 73 5.32 -19.10 -9.85
N HIS A 74 5.86 -19.41 -11.03
CA HIS A 74 7.01 -18.73 -11.60
C HIS A 74 6.64 -17.42 -12.31
N LYS A 75 5.37 -17.24 -12.68
CA LYS A 75 4.91 -16.03 -13.40
C LYS A 75 3.84 -15.28 -12.65
N THR A 76 4.18 -14.06 -12.20
CA THR A 76 3.24 -13.15 -11.55
C THR A 76 2.60 -12.21 -12.59
N GLU A 77 1.28 -12.19 -12.63
CA GLU A 77 0.48 -11.23 -13.39
C GLU A 77 -0.18 -10.19 -12.47
N VAL A 78 -0.38 -8.99 -13.03
CA VAL A 78 -0.85 -7.81 -12.31
C VAL A 78 -2.23 -7.42 -12.82
N PHE A 79 -3.23 -7.44 -11.93
CA PHE A 79 -4.62 -7.09 -12.23
C PHE A 79 -5.04 -5.81 -11.52
N THR A 80 -5.97 -5.09 -12.12
CA THR A 80 -6.57 -3.91 -11.47
C THR A 80 -8.08 -4.08 -11.36
N THR A 81 -8.66 -3.64 -10.23
CA THR A 81 -10.11 -3.67 -10.04
C THR A 81 -10.83 -2.49 -10.71
N SER A 82 -10.10 -1.46 -11.13
CA SER A 82 -10.69 -0.24 -11.70
C SER A 82 -11.03 -0.39 -13.18
N LYS A 83 -12.24 0.02 -13.54
CA LYS A 83 -12.68 0.17 -14.95
C LYS A 83 -12.20 1.50 -15.57
N HIS A 84 -11.44 2.32 -14.85
CA HIS A 84 -11.00 3.61 -15.36
C HIS A 84 -9.96 3.41 -16.50
N PRO A 85 -10.09 4.13 -17.65
CA PRO A 85 -9.22 3.92 -18.81
C PRO A 85 -7.72 4.06 -18.54
N LEU A 86 -7.34 4.83 -17.52
CA LEU A 86 -5.93 5.00 -17.13
C LEU A 86 -5.31 3.71 -16.61
N PHE A 87 -6.05 2.93 -15.80
CA PHE A 87 -5.57 1.66 -15.26
C PHE A 87 -5.63 0.56 -16.31
N GLN A 88 -6.71 0.51 -17.10
CA GLN A 88 -6.86 -0.46 -18.19
C GLN A 88 -5.80 -0.29 -19.29
N SER A 89 -5.36 0.93 -19.58
CA SER A 89 -4.35 1.19 -20.62
C SER A 89 -2.91 1.09 -20.12
N SER A 90 -2.67 0.99 -18.81
CA SER A 90 -1.32 0.96 -18.24
C SER A 90 -0.68 -0.42 -18.22
N ASN A 91 -1.45 -1.51 -18.31
CA ASN A 91 -1.04 -2.91 -18.14
C ASN A 91 -0.18 -3.24 -16.90
N LEU A 92 0.20 -2.24 -16.08
CA LEU A 92 1.05 -2.27 -14.88
C LEU A 92 2.15 -3.35 -14.89
N SER A 93 2.73 -3.61 -16.07
CA SER A 93 3.63 -4.74 -16.28
C SER A 93 4.95 -4.47 -15.58
N LEU A 94 5.44 -5.46 -14.83
CA LEU A 94 6.74 -5.42 -14.14
C LEU A 94 7.88 -6.02 -14.97
N SER A 95 7.62 -6.46 -16.21
CA SER A 95 8.60 -7.08 -17.12
C SER A 95 9.82 -6.21 -17.46
N PHE A 96 9.76 -4.89 -17.20
CA PHE A 96 10.89 -3.99 -17.38
C PHE A 96 11.93 -4.09 -16.26
N LEU A 97 11.61 -4.78 -15.15
CA LEU A 97 12.52 -5.05 -14.05
C LEU A 97 13.40 -6.27 -14.35
N PRO A 98 14.72 -6.22 -14.07
CA PRO A 98 15.61 -7.35 -14.30
C PRO A 98 15.20 -8.65 -13.59
N CYS A 99 14.58 -8.55 -12.40
CA CYS A 99 14.13 -9.71 -11.63
C CYS A 99 12.86 -10.38 -12.17
N PHE A 100 12.08 -9.69 -13.01
CA PHE A 100 10.90 -10.22 -13.70
C PHE A 100 11.19 -10.55 -15.17
N GLY A 101 12.46 -10.50 -15.60
CA GLY A 101 12.89 -10.98 -16.93
C GLY A 101 13.10 -12.50 -16.95
N ASP A 102 13.10 -13.10 -18.16
CA ASP A 102 13.14 -14.54 -18.47
C ASP A 102 14.29 -15.34 -17.81
N LYS A 103 14.27 -15.50 -16.49
CA LYS A 103 15.16 -16.39 -15.74
C LYS A 103 14.29 -17.36 -14.94
N GLU A 104 14.39 -18.64 -15.29
CA GLU A 104 13.56 -19.74 -14.77
C GLU A 104 13.73 -20.00 -13.25
N ASP A 105 14.70 -19.38 -12.58
CA ASP A 105 15.04 -19.68 -11.18
C ASP A 105 14.71 -18.56 -10.17
N ARG A 106 14.03 -17.48 -10.60
CA ARG A 106 13.64 -16.39 -9.69
C ARG A 106 12.12 -16.27 -9.66
N GLU A 107 11.56 -16.40 -8.46
CA GLU A 107 10.17 -16.06 -8.16
C GLU A 107 10.12 -14.63 -7.59
N PRO A 108 10.13 -13.58 -8.42
CA PRO A 108 10.04 -12.22 -7.93
C PRO A 108 8.63 -11.95 -7.38
N VAL A 109 8.57 -11.15 -6.32
CA VAL A 109 7.31 -10.82 -5.64
C VAL A 109 7.25 -9.32 -5.39
N VAL A 110 6.05 -8.75 -5.48
CA VAL A 110 5.78 -7.44 -4.86
C VAL A 110 5.58 -7.67 -3.39
N VAL A 111 6.17 -6.81 -2.58
CA VAL A 111 6.19 -6.94 -1.12
C VAL A 111 5.52 -5.78 -0.41
N ALA A 112 5.40 -4.63 -1.09
CA ALA A 112 4.70 -3.45 -0.60
C ALA A 112 4.42 -2.48 -1.74
N THR A 113 3.42 -1.63 -1.57
CA THR A 113 3.16 -0.47 -2.43
C THR A 113 3.00 0.78 -1.58
N TYR A 114 3.35 1.93 -2.16
CA TYR A 114 3.06 3.22 -1.55
C TYR A 114 2.85 4.25 -2.66
N ASN A 115 1.67 4.88 -2.68
CA ASN A 115 1.21 5.72 -3.79
C ASN A 115 1.28 4.98 -5.15
N ASP A 116 2.07 5.49 -6.11
CA ASP A 116 2.35 4.89 -7.42
C ASP A 116 3.68 4.13 -7.48
N LEU A 117 4.36 3.95 -6.35
CA LEU A 117 5.61 3.19 -6.26
C LEU A 117 5.34 1.77 -5.77
N ILE A 118 6.10 0.83 -6.32
CA ILE A 118 6.05 -0.59 -5.98
C ILE A 118 7.43 -1.02 -5.49
N LEU A 119 7.46 -1.68 -4.34
CA LEU A 119 8.64 -2.37 -3.83
C LEU A 119 8.53 -3.86 -4.21
N CYS A 120 9.53 -4.35 -4.95
CA CYS A 120 9.63 -5.74 -5.34
C CYS A 120 10.86 -6.39 -4.71
N CYS A 121 10.78 -7.68 -4.41
CA CYS A 121 11.94 -8.52 -4.10
C CYS A 121 12.17 -9.52 -5.25
N ALA A 122 13.42 -9.77 -5.60
CA ALA A 122 13.77 -10.73 -6.65
C ALA A 122 13.47 -12.19 -6.30
N THR A 123 13.13 -12.49 -5.05
CA THR A 123 12.87 -13.85 -4.56
C THR A 123 11.69 -13.85 -3.59
N ASN A 124 10.85 -14.88 -3.67
CA ASN A 124 9.74 -15.12 -2.74
C ASN A 124 10.18 -15.27 -1.26
N ARG A 125 11.45 -15.61 -1.00
CA ARG A 125 12.01 -15.76 0.36
C ARG A 125 12.35 -14.43 1.04
N LEU A 126 12.16 -13.30 0.35
CA LEU A 126 12.38 -11.95 0.87
C LEU A 126 13.80 -11.68 1.42
N GLY A 127 14.77 -12.55 1.16
CA GLY A 127 16.20 -12.34 1.45
C GLY A 127 17.01 -11.86 0.25
N GLY A 128 16.31 -11.48 -0.83
CA GLY A 128 16.90 -11.15 -2.14
C GLY A 128 17.04 -9.65 -2.40
N ASP A 129 17.53 -9.34 -3.60
CA ASP A 129 17.67 -7.96 -4.08
C ASP A 129 16.31 -7.28 -4.16
N TYR A 130 16.20 -6.08 -3.56
CA TYR A 130 15.00 -5.26 -3.59
C TYR A 130 15.07 -4.20 -4.69
N TYR A 131 13.92 -3.88 -5.27
CA TYR A 131 13.77 -2.88 -6.33
C TYR A 131 12.61 -1.95 -5.99
N ILE A 132 12.85 -0.64 -6.04
CA ILE A 132 11.78 0.35 -6.05
C ILE A 132 11.52 0.72 -7.50
N CYS A 133 10.27 0.63 -7.93
CA CYS A 133 9.90 0.98 -9.30
C CYS A 133 8.62 1.78 -9.37
N ASN A 134 8.50 2.52 -10.47
CA ASN A 134 7.25 3.13 -10.88
C ASN A 134 6.80 2.45 -12.18
N PRO A 135 5.78 1.56 -12.15
CA PRO A 135 5.35 0.83 -13.35
C PRO A 135 4.79 1.76 -14.44
N TYR A 136 4.34 2.96 -14.06
CA TYR A 136 3.81 3.95 -14.98
C TYR A 136 4.92 4.64 -15.79
N THR A 137 6.03 5.00 -15.15
CA THR A 137 7.18 5.61 -15.83
C THR A 137 8.17 4.58 -16.36
N LYS A 138 8.04 3.31 -15.95
CA LYS A 138 8.99 2.20 -16.20
C LYS A 138 10.40 2.49 -15.71
N GLN A 139 10.52 3.40 -14.74
CA GLN A 139 11.78 3.68 -14.07
C GLN A 139 11.89 2.77 -12.84
N TRP A 140 13.11 2.45 -12.46
CA TRP A 140 13.40 1.64 -11.28
C TRP A 140 14.80 1.91 -10.76
N VAL A 141 15.02 1.52 -9.51
CA VAL A 141 16.32 1.52 -8.85
C VAL A 141 16.47 0.21 -8.06
N ALA A 142 17.62 -0.43 -8.18
CA ALA A 142 17.97 -1.59 -7.36
C ALA A 142 18.55 -1.08 -6.05
N LEU A 143 18.03 -1.56 -4.93
CA LEU A 143 18.58 -1.28 -3.61
C LEU A 143 19.87 -2.07 -3.39
N PRO A 144 20.76 -1.59 -2.52
CA PRO A 144 21.90 -2.38 -2.07
C PRO A 144 21.42 -3.70 -1.46
N PRO A 145 22.23 -4.77 -1.58
CA PRO A 145 21.90 -6.07 -1.02
C PRO A 145 21.53 -5.96 0.45
N ALA A 146 20.39 -6.53 0.82
CA ALA A 146 19.98 -6.58 2.21
C ALA A 146 20.93 -7.51 3.01
N PRO A 147 21.14 -7.25 4.32
CA PRO A 147 21.88 -8.15 5.18
C PRO A 147 21.38 -9.58 5.02
N GLN A 148 22.33 -10.49 4.78
CA GLN A 148 22.04 -11.90 4.57
C GLN A 148 21.57 -12.50 5.89
N VAL A 149 20.35 -13.03 5.90
CA VAL A 149 19.89 -13.87 7.00
C VAL A 149 20.72 -15.15 6.92
N HIS A 150 21.60 -15.37 7.90
CA HIS A 150 22.46 -16.55 7.91
C HIS A 150 21.58 -17.80 7.96
N ASN A 151 21.79 -18.68 6.98
CA ASN A 151 21.04 -19.89 6.69
C ASN A 151 19.65 -19.58 6.08
N GLY A 152 19.45 -19.98 4.82
CA GLY A 152 18.26 -19.71 4.00
C GLY A 152 16.94 -20.35 4.47
N GLU A 153 16.71 -20.38 5.79
CA GLU A 153 15.55 -20.95 6.48
C GLU A 153 14.60 -19.88 7.05
N VAL A 154 15.02 -18.62 7.21
CA VAL A 154 14.17 -17.61 7.89
C VAL A 154 13.90 -16.41 6.97
N ALA A 155 12.71 -16.40 6.35
CA ALA A 155 12.21 -15.22 5.63
C ALA A 155 11.87 -14.08 6.64
N PRO A 156 12.10 -12.80 6.30
CA PRO A 156 11.57 -11.69 7.09
C PRO A 156 10.05 -11.81 7.28
N LEU A 157 9.59 -11.41 8.46
CA LEU A 157 8.20 -11.54 8.91
C LEU A 157 7.28 -10.52 8.23
N GLY A 158 7.84 -9.41 7.79
CA GLY A 158 7.12 -8.38 7.07
C GLY A 158 8.04 -7.30 6.55
N VAL A 159 7.60 -6.64 5.50
CA VAL A 159 8.27 -5.54 4.81
C VAL A 159 7.34 -4.33 4.82
N GLY A 160 7.84 -3.20 5.30
CA GLY A 160 7.15 -1.92 5.21
C GLY A 160 7.81 -1.03 4.17
N PHE A 161 7.00 -0.31 3.40
CA PHE A 161 7.48 0.72 2.48
C PHE A 161 6.65 1.99 2.61
N MET A 162 7.32 3.13 2.76
CA MET A 162 6.67 4.44 2.74
C MET A 162 7.54 5.50 2.09
N CYS A 163 6.90 6.55 1.56
CA CYS A 163 7.60 7.74 1.11
C CYS A 163 6.82 9.02 1.41
N ASP A 164 7.53 10.13 1.62
CA ASP A 164 6.92 11.44 1.68
C ASP A 164 6.24 11.76 0.34
N PRO A 165 5.14 12.53 0.34
CA PRO A 165 4.54 12.99 -0.90
C PRO A 165 5.53 13.81 -1.73
N TYR A 166 5.57 13.56 -3.05
CA TYR A 166 6.44 14.29 -3.98
C TYR A 166 6.03 15.76 -4.15
N TYR A 167 4.77 16.08 -3.90
CA TYR A 167 4.30 17.46 -3.86
C TYR A 167 3.21 17.60 -2.81
N ASN A 168 3.24 18.72 -2.11
CA ASN A 168 2.24 19.07 -1.11
C ASN A 168 1.47 20.30 -1.57
N SER A 169 0.22 20.34 -1.15
CA SER A 169 -0.64 21.49 -1.33
C SER A 169 -0.99 22.09 0.02
N SER A 170 -0.62 23.35 0.23
CA SER A 170 -1.04 24.10 1.41
C SER A 170 -1.93 25.26 0.96
N SER A 171 -3.07 25.44 1.61
CA SER A 171 -3.81 26.68 1.58
C SER A 171 -3.22 27.61 2.64
N ARG A 172 -2.55 28.69 2.23
CA ARG A 172 -2.20 29.76 3.17
C ARG A 172 -3.39 30.71 3.27
N GLU A 173 -3.99 30.77 4.46
CA GLU A 173 -4.88 31.86 4.82
C GLU A 173 -4.01 33.06 5.23
N ASP A 174 -3.58 33.85 4.25
CA ASP A 174 -3.14 35.21 4.57
C ASP A 174 -4.40 36.03 4.93
N GLY A 175 -4.31 36.96 5.88
CA GLY A 175 -5.43 37.77 6.38
C GLY A 175 -6.14 38.68 5.36
N SER A 176 -5.83 38.54 4.07
CA SER A 176 -6.64 39.01 2.95
C SER A 176 -7.47 37.84 2.41
N SER A 177 -8.77 38.03 2.18
CA SER A 177 -9.75 37.00 1.76
C SER A 177 -9.49 36.26 0.43
N THR A 178 -8.25 36.27 -0.08
CA THR A 178 -7.77 35.51 -1.23
C THR A 178 -6.82 34.40 -0.75
N SER A 179 -7.35 33.20 -0.58
CA SER A 179 -6.52 31.99 -0.45
C SER A 179 -5.84 31.72 -1.79
N PHE A 180 -4.51 31.67 -1.82
CA PHE A 180 -3.76 31.19 -2.97
C PHE A 180 -3.30 29.76 -2.69
N ASP A 181 -3.69 28.84 -3.57
CA ASP A 181 -3.21 27.47 -3.52
C ASP A 181 -1.73 27.42 -3.93
N ILE A 182 -0.85 27.20 -2.95
CA ILE A 182 0.59 27.04 -3.20
C ILE A 182 0.91 25.55 -3.29
N ILE A 183 1.45 25.15 -4.43
CA ILE A 183 2.00 23.81 -4.64
C ILE A 183 3.50 23.86 -4.42
N GLN A 184 3.94 23.08 -3.43
CA GLN A 184 5.35 22.94 -3.10
C GLN A 184 5.83 21.56 -3.56
N LEU A 185 6.87 21.57 -4.40
CA LEU A 185 7.55 20.34 -4.81
C LEU A 185 8.48 19.89 -3.70
N ASN A 186 8.44 18.61 -3.39
CA ASN A 186 9.33 17.93 -2.47
C ASN A 186 10.35 17.12 -3.29
N THR A 187 11.34 17.81 -3.86
CA THR A 187 12.36 17.16 -4.70
C THR A 187 13.31 16.26 -3.92
N GLU A 188 13.31 16.38 -2.60
CA GLU A 188 14.09 15.60 -1.64
C GLU A 188 13.15 14.72 -0.78
N TYR A 189 12.03 14.29 -1.36
CA TYR A 189 11.08 13.44 -0.66
C TYR A 189 11.79 12.20 -0.12
N ARG A 190 11.53 11.91 1.15
CA ARG A 190 12.19 10.84 1.86
C ARG A 190 11.46 9.55 1.62
N TRP A 191 12.18 8.46 1.62
CA TRP A 191 11.63 7.12 1.49
C TRP A 191 12.26 6.23 2.55
N THR A 192 11.53 5.23 2.99
CA THR A 192 11.94 4.31 4.04
C THR A 192 11.39 2.93 3.76
N ILE A 193 12.25 1.95 3.90
CA ILE A 193 11.93 0.53 3.86
C ILE A 193 12.39 -0.08 5.16
N VAL A 194 11.53 -0.89 5.76
CA VAL A 194 11.85 -1.68 6.94
C VAL A 194 11.56 -3.14 6.65
N ARG A 195 12.35 -4.03 7.24
CA ARG A 195 12.05 -5.46 7.30
C ARG A 195 12.20 -5.94 8.73
N MET A 196 11.21 -6.69 9.19
CA MET A 196 11.30 -7.38 10.47
C MET A 196 11.96 -8.73 10.25
N VAL A 197 13.05 -9.00 10.97
CA VAL A 197 13.84 -10.21 10.81
C VAL A 197 13.93 -10.90 12.17
N ARG A 198 13.81 -12.24 12.17
CA ARG A 198 14.01 -13.05 13.36
C ARG A 198 15.48 -13.41 13.47
N ASN A 199 16.03 -13.24 14.67
CA ASN A 199 17.38 -13.68 14.98
C ASN A 199 17.38 -15.21 15.20
N SER A 200 18.24 -15.91 14.46
CA SER A 200 18.37 -17.37 14.52
C SER A 200 19.00 -17.86 15.83
N SER A 201 19.72 -17.00 16.55
CA SER A 201 20.52 -17.37 17.72
C SER A 201 19.78 -17.26 19.06
N ASP A 202 18.83 -16.33 19.21
CA ASP A 202 18.15 -16.04 20.48
C ASP A 202 16.61 -15.99 20.39
N ALA A 203 16.05 -16.33 19.21
CA ALA A 203 14.61 -16.23 18.92
C ALA A 203 14.00 -14.84 19.13
N GLY A 204 14.84 -13.80 19.24
CA GLY A 204 14.45 -12.40 19.23
C GLY A 204 14.19 -11.88 17.82
N TYR A 205 13.85 -10.60 17.74
CA TYR A 205 13.59 -9.90 16.48
C TYR A 205 14.41 -8.62 16.42
N HIS A 206 14.81 -8.25 15.22
CA HIS A 206 15.39 -6.96 14.91
C HIS A 206 14.71 -6.37 13.68
N VAL A 207 14.86 -5.06 13.51
CA VAL A 207 14.39 -4.36 12.32
C VAL A 207 15.61 -3.97 11.50
N GLU A 208 15.62 -4.33 10.23
CA GLU A 208 16.57 -3.75 9.28
C GLU A 208 15.87 -2.64 8.51
N MET A 209 16.52 -1.49 8.45
CA MET A 209 15.98 -0.27 7.85
C MET A 209 16.94 0.26 6.81
N ILE A 210 16.40 0.68 5.68
CA ILE A 210 17.10 1.48 4.68
C ILE A 210 16.22 2.67 4.32
N SER A 211 16.81 3.85 4.31
CA SER A 211 16.10 5.10 4.03
C SER A 211 16.98 6.12 3.33
N THR A 212 16.38 7.25 2.95
CA THR A 212 17.12 8.42 2.43
C THR A 212 18.22 8.88 3.41
N GLU A 213 17.95 8.90 4.71
CA GLU A 213 18.90 9.31 5.75
C GLU A 213 20.08 8.34 5.89
N THR A 214 19.86 7.05 5.63
CA THR A 214 20.92 6.04 5.62
C THR A 214 21.80 6.09 4.38
N ARG A 215 21.47 6.91 3.37
CA ARG A 215 22.21 7.04 2.10
C ARG A 215 22.42 5.70 1.39
N GLY A 216 21.40 4.85 1.43
CA GLY A 216 21.46 3.53 0.80
C GLY A 216 22.31 2.52 1.57
N GLU A 217 22.41 2.63 2.90
CA GLU A 217 23.05 1.59 3.73
C GLU A 217 22.00 0.97 4.66
N TRP A 218 21.94 -0.35 4.72
CA TRP A 218 21.07 -1.04 5.66
C TRP A 218 21.57 -0.83 7.09
N ARG A 219 20.68 -0.43 7.98
CA ARG A 219 20.91 -0.30 9.42
C ARG A 219 20.10 -1.33 10.16
N GLU A 220 20.72 -1.91 11.17
CA GLU A 220 20.05 -2.81 12.11
C GLU A 220 19.61 -2.02 13.34
N LEU A 221 18.35 -2.18 13.71
CA LEU A 221 17.72 -1.58 14.88
C LEU A 221 17.26 -2.70 15.80
N ALA A 222 17.67 -2.65 17.06
CA ALA A 222 17.17 -3.55 18.08
C ALA A 222 15.71 -3.24 18.39
N LEU A 223 14.90 -4.28 18.64
CA LEU A 223 13.54 -4.15 19.15
C LEU A 223 13.51 -4.31 20.66
N LEU A 224 13.03 -3.30 21.38
CA LEU A 224 12.80 -3.38 22.82
C LEU A 224 11.41 -3.97 23.10
N CYS A 225 11.31 -5.30 23.03
CA CYS A 225 10.09 -6.03 23.37
C CYS A 225 10.26 -6.79 24.69
N SER A 226 9.23 -6.76 25.53
CA SER A 226 9.14 -7.66 26.69
C SER A 226 8.97 -9.12 26.24
N PRO A 227 9.28 -10.12 27.09
CA PRO A 227 9.06 -11.53 26.77
C PRO A 227 7.61 -11.88 26.42
N GLN A 228 6.62 -11.15 26.95
CA GLN A 228 5.21 -11.33 26.60
C GLN A 228 4.93 -10.81 25.18
N GLN A 229 5.43 -9.61 24.86
CA GLN A 229 5.35 -9.01 23.53
C GLN A 229 6.02 -9.88 22.45
N LEU A 230 7.16 -10.51 22.76
CA LEU A 230 7.83 -11.44 21.85
C LEU A 230 6.99 -12.69 21.54
N LYS A 231 6.13 -13.15 22.45
CA LYS A 231 5.22 -14.29 22.16
C LYS A 231 4.18 -13.95 21.10
N HIS A 232 3.66 -12.72 21.11
CA HIS A 232 2.73 -12.24 20.06
C HIS A 232 3.40 -12.16 18.68
N LEU A 233 4.72 -11.97 18.61
CA LEU A 233 5.48 -12.02 17.35
C LEU A 233 5.84 -13.46 16.93
N GLN A 234 6.05 -14.38 17.88
CA GLN A 234 6.38 -15.78 17.59
C GLN A 234 5.22 -16.55 16.97
N SER A 235 3.99 -16.16 17.28
CA SER A 235 2.77 -16.77 16.74
C SER A 235 2.55 -16.44 15.24
N ILE A 236 3.31 -15.50 14.67
CA ILE A 236 3.40 -15.27 13.21
C ILE A 236 3.92 -16.51 12.47
N HIS A 237 4.69 -17.38 13.13
CA HIS A 237 5.48 -18.44 12.48
C HIS A 237 4.80 -19.82 12.47
N THR A 238 3.72 -20.05 13.22
CA THR A 238 3.21 -21.42 13.44
C THR A 238 2.29 -21.95 12.35
N ASP A 239 1.78 -21.11 11.44
CA ASP A 239 0.87 -21.55 10.37
C ASP A 239 1.52 -21.39 9.00
N VAL A 240 2.33 -22.38 8.62
CA VAL A 240 3.00 -22.49 7.30
C VAL A 240 2.01 -22.82 6.16
N GLU A 241 0.70 -22.66 6.37
CA GLU A 241 -0.33 -22.86 5.32
C GLU A 241 -1.31 -21.68 5.19
N GLY A 242 -1.14 -20.60 5.97
CA GLY A 242 -1.99 -19.41 5.93
C GLY A 242 -1.32 -18.22 5.23
N PHE A 243 -2.09 -17.49 4.42
CA PHE A 243 -1.69 -16.26 3.73
C PHE A 243 -1.18 -15.18 4.70
N ILE A 244 0.12 -15.14 4.95
CA ILE A 244 0.75 -14.04 5.68
C ILE A 244 0.87 -12.87 4.70
N SER A 245 0.08 -11.81 4.89
CA SER A 245 0.37 -10.56 4.18
C SER A 245 1.69 -10.00 4.72
N TYR A 246 2.73 -10.14 3.90
CA TYR A 246 4.07 -9.66 4.25
C TYR A 246 4.14 -8.12 4.32
N SER A 247 3.12 -7.41 3.85
CA SER A 247 3.15 -5.96 3.72
C SER A 247 2.70 -5.27 4.99
N ALA A 248 3.56 -4.41 5.54
CA ALA A 248 3.14 -3.45 6.56
C ALA A 248 2.18 -2.42 5.98
N VAL A 249 1.20 -2.00 6.77
CA VAL A 249 0.38 -0.84 6.45
C VAL A 249 1.13 0.41 6.90
N ALA A 250 1.50 1.27 5.95
CA ALA A 250 2.15 2.54 6.25
C ALA A 250 1.11 3.65 6.49
N HIS A 251 1.18 4.30 7.66
CA HIS A 251 0.27 5.39 8.01
C HIS A 251 0.94 6.37 8.97
N ASN A 252 0.79 7.68 8.72
CA ASN A 252 1.32 8.76 9.58
C ASN A 252 2.79 8.60 10.01
N GLY A 253 3.66 8.16 9.08
CA GLY A 253 5.09 7.99 9.34
C GLY A 253 5.45 6.73 10.13
N LYS A 254 4.48 5.84 10.40
CA LYS A 254 4.67 4.58 11.10
C LYS A 254 4.22 3.38 10.26
N PHE A 255 4.67 2.20 10.66
CA PHE A 255 4.28 0.93 10.06
C PHE A 255 3.44 0.11 11.03
N TYR A 256 2.38 -0.52 10.51
CA TYR A 256 1.47 -1.33 11.28
C TYR A 256 1.39 -2.74 10.68
N TRP A 257 1.48 -3.76 11.53
CA TRP A 257 1.25 -5.15 11.17
C TRP A 257 0.22 -5.73 12.11
N LEU A 258 -0.61 -6.63 11.60
CA LEU A 258 -1.45 -7.47 12.43
C LEU A 258 -0.97 -8.92 12.28
N PRO A 259 -0.31 -9.51 13.27
CA PRO A 259 0.02 -10.93 13.26
C PRO A 259 -1.25 -11.80 13.17
N THR A 260 -1.19 -12.89 12.40
CA THR A 260 -2.31 -13.85 12.17
C THR A 260 -2.97 -14.43 13.40
N THR A 261 -2.27 -14.44 14.53
CA THR A 261 -2.68 -15.11 15.77
C THR A 261 -2.50 -14.21 17.00
N SER A 262 -2.18 -12.93 16.83
CA SER A 262 -1.98 -12.02 17.96
C SER A 262 -3.24 -11.27 18.36
N GLU A 263 -3.30 -10.95 19.64
CA GLU A 263 -4.33 -10.12 20.28
C GLU A 263 -4.09 -8.60 20.08
N CYS A 264 -3.10 -8.23 19.25
CA CYS A 264 -2.64 -6.85 19.16
C CYS A 264 -2.06 -6.48 17.78
N THR A 265 -2.34 -5.27 17.30
CA THR A 265 -1.63 -4.64 16.18
C THR A 265 -0.24 -4.18 16.65
N PHE A 266 0.79 -4.53 15.89
CA PHE A 266 2.16 -4.06 16.10
C PHE A 266 2.41 -2.76 15.32
N GLU A 267 2.66 -1.68 16.03
CA GLU A 267 3.09 -0.38 15.50
C GLU A 267 4.62 -0.24 15.63
N LEU A 268 5.28 0.19 14.56
CA LEU A 268 6.70 0.54 14.52
C LEU A 268 6.90 1.97 14.06
N ASP A 269 7.65 2.74 14.85
CA ASP A 269 8.20 4.02 14.45
C ASP A 269 9.68 3.85 14.09
N PRO A 270 10.05 3.92 12.79
CA PRO A 270 11.42 3.72 12.35
C PRO A 270 12.30 4.96 12.52
N PHE A 271 11.73 6.11 12.92
CA PHE A 271 12.44 7.40 12.93
C PHE A 271 12.81 7.87 14.34
N ILE A 272 12.13 7.38 15.38
CA ILE A 272 12.47 7.69 16.76
C ILE A 272 13.63 6.81 17.21
N THR A 273 14.80 7.45 17.38
CA THR A 273 15.90 6.91 18.18
C THR A 273 15.77 7.47 19.58
N ASP A 274 15.93 6.63 20.61
CA ASP A 274 15.85 7.11 21.98
C ASP A 274 16.91 8.20 22.24
N SER A 275 16.58 9.14 23.13
CA SER A 275 17.44 10.27 23.49
C SER A 275 18.84 9.89 24.03
N SER A 276 19.12 8.59 24.22
CA SER A 276 20.43 8.01 24.54
C SER A 276 21.35 7.78 23.33
N GLY A 277 20.83 7.86 22.09
CA GLY A 277 21.61 7.57 20.87
C GLY A 277 21.76 6.09 20.55
N ASP A 278 20.96 5.22 21.18
CA ASP A 278 20.95 3.79 20.88
C ASP A 278 20.19 3.50 19.57
N ASN A 279 20.72 2.57 18.75
CA ASN A 279 20.11 2.07 17.51
C ASN A 279 18.89 1.18 17.83
N VAL A 280 17.85 1.76 18.40
CA VAL A 280 16.66 1.06 18.85
C VAL A 280 15.45 1.62 18.09
N ALA A 281 14.63 0.73 17.55
CA ALA A 281 13.36 1.12 16.99
C ALA A 281 12.28 1.19 18.09
N LYS A 282 11.49 2.26 18.09
CA LYS A 282 10.36 2.38 19.01
C LYS A 282 9.17 1.60 18.46
N CYS A 283 8.66 0.67 19.25
CA CYS A 283 7.46 -0.08 18.91
C CYS A 283 6.37 0.06 19.98
N ARG A 284 5.12 -0.17 19.56
CA ARG A 284 3.95 -0.19 20.41
C ARG A 284 3.08 -1.38 20.01
N PHE A 285 2.45 -2.01 20.98
CA PHE A 285 1.43 -3.03 20.76
C PHE A 285 0.09 -2.40 21.14
N ILE A 286 -0.88 -2.50 20.25
CA ILE A 286 -2.22 -1.91 20.39
C ILE A 286 -3.19 -3.06 20.55
N ASP A 287 -3.89 -3.12 21.66
CA ASP A 287 -4.83 -4.21 21.94
C ASP A 287 -5.99 -4.21 20.94
N GLU A 288 -6.35 -5.39 20.44
CA GLU A 288 -7.46 -5.56 19.52
C GLU A 288 -8.81 -5.68 20.25
N PRO A 289 -9.93 -5.35 19.59
CA PRO A 289 -11.26 -5.55 20.16
C PRO A 289 -11.52 -7.02 20.51
N ASP A 290 -12.10 -7.28 21.69
CA ASP A 290 -12.45 -8.64 22.19
C ASP A 290 -13.26 -9.49 21.20
N ALA A 291 -14.01 -8.85 20.29
CA ALA A 291 -14.78 -9.50 19.24
C ALA A 291 -13.95 -10.33 18.24
N PHE A 292 -12.62 -10.20 18.25
CA PHE A 292 -11.73 -10.94 17.34
C PHE A 292 -11.52 -12.41 17.71
N PHE A 293 -11.62 -12.76 19.00
CA PHE A 293 -11.16 -14.06 19.53
C PHE A 293 -12.03 -15.27 19.20
N ILE A 294 -13.17 -15.04 18.54
CA ILE A 294 -14.06 -16.10 18.06
C ILE A 294 -13.67 -16.39 16.59
N SER A 295 -12.88 -17.45 16.38
CA SER A 295 -12.65 -18.16 15.10
C SER A 295 -12.10 -17.40 13.87
N ALA A 296 -11.40 -16.27 14.01
CA ALA A 296 -11.06 -15.45 12.84
C ALA A 296 -9.84 -15.94 12.04
N SER A 297 -10.06 -16.48 10.84
CA SER A 297 -9.03 -16.62 9.78
C SER A 297 -9.17 -15.58 8.67
N ASN A 298 -9.98 -14.53 8.86
CA ASN A 298 -10.36 -13.62 7.77
C ASN A 298 -10.55 -12.16 8.23
N TRP A 299 -9.44 -11.43 8.26
CA TRP A 299 -9.39 -10.04 8.67
C TRP A 299 -8.47 -9.24 7.74
N HIS A 300 -8.58 -7.91 7.75
CA HIS A 300 -7.72 -7.04 6.97
C HIS A 300 -7.43 -5.71 7.70
N LEU A 301 -6.17 -5.27 7.65
CA LEU A 301 -5.73 -3.96 8.13
C LEU A 301 -5.39 -3.09 6.91
N GLY A 302 -5.84 -1.83 6.89
CA GLY A 302 -5.53 -0.93 5.77
C GLY A 302 -5.85 0.53 6.06
N VAL A 303 -5.52 1.42 5.13
CA VAL A 303 -5.82 2.86 5.23
C VAL A 303 -6.90 3.24 4.24
N CYS A 304 -7.92 3.96 4.70
CA CYS A 304 -8.90 4.60 3.83
C CYS A 304 -9.06 6.07 4.23
N LYS A 305 -8.90 6.99 3.27
CA LYS A 305 -9.02 8.45 3.49
C LYS A 305 -8.19 9.00 4.66
N GLY A 306 -7.03 8.40 4.94
CA GLY A 306 -6.16 8.85 6.03
C GLY A 306 -6.58 8.36 7.42
N CYS A 307 -7.46 7.37 7.49
CA CYS A 307 -7.75 6.65 8.73
C CYS A 307 -7.22 5.21 8.63
N LEU A 308 -6.49 4.76 9.66
CA LEU A 308 -6.15 3.34 9.80
C LEU A 308 -7.41 2.58 10.24
N ARG A 309 -7.74 1.53 9.51
CA ARG A 309 -8.95 0.74 9.70
C ARG A 309 -8.63 -0.73 9.70
N MET A 310 -9.40 -1.44 10.50
CA MET A 310 -9.39 -2.89 10.55
C MET A 310 -10.78 -3.41 10.24
N CYS A 311 -10.86 -4.57 9.62
CA CYS A 311 -12.11 -5.24 9.37
C CYS A 311 -11.97 -6.74 9.58
N LYS A 312 -13.04 -7.35 10.08
CA LYS A 312 -13.17 -8.80 10.31
C LYS A 312 -14.41 -9.29 9.57
N VAL A 313 -14.27 -10.45 8.94
CA VAL A 313 -15.38 -11.18 8.35
C VAL A 313 -15.52 -12.50 9.10
N GLY A 314 -16.57 -12.63 9.90
CA GLY A 314 -16.87 -13.88 10.57
C GLY A 314 -17.56 -14.88 9.64
N LEU A 315 -17.34 -16.17 9.91
CA LEU A 315 -18.00 -17.27 9.21
C LEU A 315 -19.16 -17.77 10.08
N GLY A 316 -20.39 -17.50 9.65
CA GLY A 316 -21.60 -17.97 10.32
C GLY A 316 -22.46 -16.86 10.94
N ALA A 317 -23.68 -17.22 11.34
CA ALA A 317 -24.66 -16.28 11.90
C ALA A 317 -24.21 -15.56 13.18
N ASP A 318 -23.31 -16.18 13.96
CA ASP A 318 -22.86 -15.69 15.26
C ASP A 318 -21.57 -14.84 15.21
N ASP A 319 -20.89 -14.76 14.05
CA ASP A 319 -19.67 -13.96 13.87
C ASP A 319 -19.88 -12.93 12.72
N PRO A 320 -20.25 -11.69 13.06
CA PRO A 320 -20.68 -10.70 12.07
C PRO A 320 -19.52 -10.01 11.35
N PHE A 321 -19.78 -9.51 10.14
CA PHE A 321 -18.92 -8.53 9.48
C PHE A 321 -18.82 -7.27 10.34
N SER A 322 -17.59 -6.84 10.65
CA SER A 322 -17.33 -5.69 11.53
C SER A 322 -16.13 -4.88 11.05
N VAL A 323 -16.23 -3.55 11.15
CA VAL A 323 -15.19 -2.59 10.76
C VAL A 323 -14.88 -1.68 11.94
N TRP A 324 -13.60 -1.41 12.17
CA TRP A 324 -13.09 -0.53 13.22
C TRP A 324 -12.15 0.51 12.62
N GLU A 325 -12.13 1.68 13.25
CA GLU A 325 -11.21 2.77 12.94
C GLU A 325 -10.34 3.06 14.17
N LEU A 326 -9.03 3.08 13.98
CA LEU A 326 -8.10 3.40 15.06
C LEU A 326 -8.11 4.92 15.31
N LYS A 327 -8.41 5.33 16.54
CA LYS A 327 -8.34 6.74 16.96
C LYS A 327 -7.48 6.91 18.18
N LEU A 328 -6.85 8.07 18.29
CA LEU A 328 -6.20 8.50 19.51
C LEU A 328 -7.24 9.22 20.38
N GLN A 329 -7.49 8.70 21.58
CA GLN A 329 -8.41 9.28 22.56
C GLN A 329 -7.66 9.70 23.82
N GLU A 330 -8.23 10.68 24.53
CA GLU A 330 -7.78 11.03 25.87
C GLU A 330 -8.38 9.99 26.84
N ALA A 331 -7.51 9.21 27.47
CA ALA A 331 -7.90 8.23 28.46
C ALA A 331 -8.48 8.94 29.70
N PRO A 332 -9.30 8.24 30.52
CA PRO A 332 -9.87 8.81 31.75
C PRO A 332 -8.83 9.38 32.73
N GLU A 333 -7.59 8.90 32.63
CA GLU A 333 -6.46 9.30 33.47
C GLU A 333 -5.68 10.51 32.91
N GLY A 334 -6.05 11.02 31.73
CA GLY A 334 -5.47 12.21 31.08
C GLY A 334 -4.32 11.93 30.09
N ASP A 335 -3.86 10.68 30.00
CA ASP A 335 -2.91 10.24 28.98
C ASP A 335 -3.64 9.89 27.66
N TRP A 336 -2.97 10.04 26.52
CA TRP A 336 -3.58 9.73 25.22
C TRP A 336 -3.30 8.29 24.82
N GLU A 337 -4.35 7.51 24.58
CA GLU A 337 -4.28 6.11 24.21
C GLU A 337 -4.95 5.84 22.86
N PHE A 338 -4.46 4.82 22.15
CA PHE A 338 -5.10 4.38 20.92
C PHE A 338 -6.27 3.45 21.28
N GLU A 339 -7.42 3.70 20.67
CA GLU A 339 -8.61 2.87 20.83
C GLU A 339 -9.20 2.55 19.45
N TRP A 340 -9.57 1.28 19.27
CA TRP A 340 -10.31 0.83 18.11
C TRP A 340 -11.79 1.15 18.29
N LEU A 341 -12.28 2.14 17.54
CA LEU A 341 -13.69 2.49 17.55
C LEU A 341 -14.43 1.70 16.48
N ALA A 342 -15.43 0.93 16.90
CA ALA A 342 -16.33 0.24 16.00
C ALA A 342 -17.03 1.27 15.10
N ASP A 343 -16.66 1.27 13.82
CA ASP A 343 -17.21 2.16 12.81
C ASP A 343 -17.93 1.28 11.78
N ARG A 344 -19.25 1.23 11.94
CA ARG A 344 -20.27 1.20 10.85
C ARG A 344 -21.09 -0.03 10.52
N ILE A 345 -20.80 -1.28 10.89
CA ILE A 345 -21.78 -2.38 10.77
C ILE A 345 -21.37 -3.57 11.64
N THR A 346 -22.38 -4.25 12.17
CA THR A 346 -22.28 -5.60 12.73
C THR A 346 -23.47 -6.39 12.20
N GLN A 347 -23.26 -7.16 11.12
CA GLN A 347 -24.32 -7.98 10.48
C GLN A 347 -23.84 -9.42 10.25
N PRO A 348 -24.68 -10.44 10.51
CA PRO A 348 -24.41 -11.81 10.12
C PRO A 348 -24.14 -11.90 8.62
N PHE A 349 -23.03 -12.52 8.23
CA PHE A 349 -22.64 -12.58 6.82
C PHE A 349 -23.55 -13.51 5.99
N ASP A 350 -24.13 -14.51 6.65
CA ASP A 350 -25.05 -15.50 6.06
C ASP A 350 -26.37 -14.89 5.58
N ASP A 351 -26.78 -13.74 6.12
CA ASP A 351 -28.02 -13.07 5.78
C ASP A 351 -27.93 -12.26 4.47
N ILE A 352 -26.78 -12.27 3.79
CA ILE A 352 -26.56 -11.45 2.60
C ILE A 352 -27.02 -12.21 1.34
N PRO A 353 -27.98 -11.68 0.54
CA PRO A 353 -28.64 -12.40 -0.55
C PRO A 353 -27.69 -13.07 -1.55
N LEU A 354 -26.60 -12.38 -1.93
CA LEU A 354 -25.63 -12.86 -2.92
C LEU A 354 -24.98 -14.20 -2.52
N PHE A 355 -24.83 -14.46 -1.22
CA PHE A 355 -24.25 -15.69 -0.68
C PHE A 355 -25.29 -16.72 -0.28
N SER A 356 -26.48 -16.26 0.14
CA SER A 356 -27.58 -17.14 0.55
C SER A 356 -28.14 -18.04 -0.59
N GLU A 357 -27.95 -17.64 -1.85
CA GLU A 357 -28.48 -18.32 -3.03
C GLU A 357 -27.60 -19.48 -3.56
N GLN A 358 -26.41 -19.75 -2.98
CA GLN A 358 -25.52 -20.81 -3.46
C GLN A 358 -25.64 -22.14 -2.70
N GLU A 359 -25.71 -23.24 -3.47
CA GLU A 359 -25.81 -24.61 -2.96
C GLU A 359 -24.52 -25.11 -2.28
N ASP A 360 -23.36 -24.55 -2.65
CA ASP A 360 -22.06 -24.90 -2.07
C ASP A 360 -21.58 -23.77 -1.14
N ARG A 361 -21.85 -23.93 0.16
CA ARG A 361 -21.43 -23.00 1.22
C ARG A 361 -19.95 -23.12 1.58
N SER A 362 -19.18 -23.96 0.87
CA SER A 362 -17.76 -24.19 1.17
C SER A 362 -16.81 -23.10 0.64
N GLY A 363 -17.31 -22.17 -0.17
CA GLY A 363 -16.53 -21.03 -0.65
C GLY A 363 -16.18 -20.07 0.49
N THR A 364 -14.92 -20.07 0.93
CA THR A 364 -14.42 -19.09 1.90
C THR A 364 -14.47 -17.70 1.28
N VAL A 365 -15.36 -16.85 1.80
CA VAL A 365 -15.29 -15.42 1.56
C VAL A 365 -13.99 -14.93 2.15
N GLU A 366 -13.26 -14.06 1.47
CA GLU A 366 -12.01 -13.49 1.96
C GLU A 366 -12.06 -11.96 1.80
N MET A 367 -11.70 -11.20 2.83
CA MET A 367 -11.57 -9.76 2.67
C MET A 367 -10.26 -9.43 1.96
N LEU A 368 -10.35 -8.63 0.89
CA LEU A 368 -9.19 -8.25 0.10
C LEU A 368 -8.59 -6.91 0.53
N SER A 369 -9.40 -5.86 0.62
CA SER A 369 -8.94 -4.51 0.98
C SER A 369 -10.12 -3.55 1.13
N PHE A 370 -9.91 -2.46 1.85
CA PHE A 370 -10.77 -1.27 1.77
C PHE A 370 -10.69 -0.62 0.39
N HIS A 371 -11.76 0.03 -0.05
CA HIS A 371 -11.73 0.84 -1.26
C HIS A 371 -10.89 2.11 -1.00
N PRO A 372 -9.87 2.41 -1.83
CA PRO A 372 -8.89 3.44 -1.51
C PRO A 372 -9.48 4.86 -1.45
N ASN A 373 -10.55 5.12 -2.20
CA ASN A 373 -11.19 6.44 -2.29
C ASN A 373 -12.60 6.53 -1.67
N ASN A 374 -13.18 5.41 -1.23
CA ASN A 374 -14.57 5.37 -0.77
C ASN A 374 -14.62 4.61 0.55
N GLN A 375 -14.86 5.36 1.62
CA GLN A 375 -14.83 4.85 2.99
C GLN A 375 -15.96 3.87 3.30
N ASP A 376 -16.99 3.80 2.45
CA ASP A 376 -18.16 2.94 2.64
C ASP A 376 -18.04 1.65 1.79
N ILE A 377 -16.94 1.44 1.05
CA ILE A 377 -16.77 0.27 0.18
C ILE A 377 -15.59 -0.58 0.66
N VAL A 378 -15.82 -1.88 0.73
CA VAL A 378 -14.81 -2.93 0.91
C VAL A 378 -14.83 -3.89 -0.28
N TYR A 379 -13.70 -4.52 -0.55
CA TYR A 379 -13.57 -5.57 -1.56
C TYR A 379 -13.44 -6.92 -0.89
N PHE A 380 -14.25 -7.86 -1.35
CA PHE A 380 -14.19 -9.25 -0.98
C PHE A 380 -13.82 -10.10 -2.19
N ARG A 381 -13.21 -11.23 -1.90
CA ARG A 381 -13.11 -12.35 -2.80
C ARG A 381 -14.13 -13.37 -2.40
N PHE A 382 -14.74 -13.94 -3.43
CA PHE A 382 -15.64 -15.06 -3.27
C PHE A 382 -15.47 -15.97 -4.48
N ASP A 383 -14.85 -17.13 -4.26
CA ASP A 383 -14.45 -18.05 -5.33
C ASP A 383 -13.60 -17.31 -6.40
N GLN A 384 -14.00 -17.33 -7.68
CA GLN A 384 -13.32 -16.63 -8.76
C GLN A 384 -13.78 -15.16 -8.94
N HIS A 385 -14.59 -14.63 -8.03
CA HIS A 385 -15.20 -13.31 -8.14
C HIS A 385 -14.61 -12.29 -7.15
N ILE A 386 -14.50 -11.06 -7.61
CA ILE A 386 -14.28 -9.89 -6.75
C ILE A 386 -15.64 -9.23 -6.57
N VAL A 387 -16.04 -9.07 -5.32
CA VAL A 387 -17.30 -8.48 -4.90
C VAL A 387 -16.99 -7.17 -4.18
N THR A 388 -17.70 -6.11 -4.51
CA THR A 388 -17.71 -4.87 -3.72
C THR A 388 -18.85 -4.92 -2.74
N GLY A 389 -18.56 -4.70 -1.46
CA GLY A 389 -19.56 -4.46 -0.44
C GLY A 389 -19.63 -3.00 -0.07
N ASN A 390 -20.80 -2.40 -0.24
CA ASN A 390 -21.11 -1.06 0.23
C ASN A 390 -21.83 -1.19 1.57
N PHE A 391 -21.29 -0.54 2.60
CA PHE A 391 -21.76 -0.64 3.96
C PHE A 391 -22.34 0.71 4.45
N ARG A 392 -22.76 1.57 3.52
CA ARG A 392 -23.46 2.82 3.82
C ARG A 392 -24.81 2.52 4.51
N GLU A 393 -25.25 3.44 5.36
CA GLU A 393 -26.55 3.34 6.08
C GLU A 393 -26.69 2.16 7.05
N GLY A 394 -25.59 1.48 7.39
CA GLY A 394 -25.63 0.38 8.33
C GLY A 394 -26.08 -0.95 7.72
N LYS A 395 -26.05 -1.11 6.39
CA LYS A 395 -26.35 -2.35 5.66
C LYS A 395 -25.26 -2.70 4.65
N LEU A 396 -24.84 -3.97 4.62
CA LEU A 396 -23.85 -4.45 3.65
C LEU A 396 -24.55 -4.91 2.35
N GLU A 397 -24.47 -4.08 1.32
CA GLU A 397 -24.97 -4.37 -0.03
C GLU A 397 -23.83 -4.85 -0.93
N LEU A 398 -24.02 -5.96 -1.63
CA LEU A 398 -22.96 -6.59 -2.42
C LEU A 398 -23.22 -6.52 -3.92
N GLU A 399 -22.16 -6.24 -4.67
CA GLU A 399 -22.19 -6.21 -6.13
C GLU A 399 -20.97 -6.91 -6.72
N LYS A 400 -21.15 -7.67 -7.81
CA LYS A 400 -20.02 -8.29 -8.52
C LYS A 400 -19.23 -7.20 -9.26
N ALA A 401 -18.00 -6.97 -8.84
CA ALA A 401 -17.12 -5.97 -9.44
C ALA A 401 -16.37 -6.53 -10.66
N ALA A 402 -15.83 -7.75 -10.54
CA ALA A 402 -15.10 -8.43 -11.60
C ALA A 402 -15.12 -9.95 -11.42
N LYS A 403 -14.90 -10.68 -12.52
CA LYS A 403 -14.52 -12.09 -12.49
C LYS A 403 -13.03 -12.19 -12.79
N THR A 404 -12.32 -12.96 -11.99
CA THR A 404 -10.89 -13.20 -12.20
C THR A 404 -10.68 -14.45 -13.05
N PRO A 405 -9.62 -14.49 -13.87
CA PRO A 405 -9.28 -15.67 -14.65
C PRO A 405 -8.54 -16.75 -13.82
N PHE A 406 -8.39 -16.53 -12.50
CA PHE A 406 -7.51 -17.30 -11.62
C PHE A 406 -8.28 -18.23 -10.70
N ASP A 407 -7.74 -19.42 -10.48
CA ASP A 407 -8.26 -20.39 -9.52
C ASP A 407 -7.92 -20.00 -8.08
N ILE A 408 -8.67 -20.59 -7.13
CA ILE A 408 -8.61 -20.22 -5.71
C ILE A 408 -7.18 -20.28 -5.14
N GLY A 409 -6.33 -21.20 -5.59
CA GLY A 409 -4.96 -21.36 -5.09
C GLY A 409 -3.90 -20.43 -5.68
N SER A 410 -4.23 -19.57 -6.64
CA SER A 410 -3.23 -18.82 -7.43
C SER A 410 -3.05 -17.35 -7.05
N TRP A 411 -3.81 -16.86 -6.08
CA TRP A 411 -3.73 -15.46 -5.62
C TRP A 411 -2.64 -15.36 -4.55
N ARG A 412 -1.96 -14.21 -4.42
CA ARG A 412 -1.04 -13.96 -3.30
C ARG A 412 -1.43 -12.77 -2.43
N GLU A 413 -1.51 -11.59 -3.02
CA GLU A 413 -1.61 -10.34 -2.25
C GLU A 413 -2.44 -9.29 -3.01
N VAL A 414 -3.08 -8.40 -2.25
CA VAL A 414 -3.81 -7.25 -2.76
C VAL A 414 -3.20 -5.97 -2.21
N TYR A 415 -2.83 -5.07 -3.11
CA TYR A 415 -2.18 -3.82 -2.79
C TYR A 415 -3.02 -2.62 -3.22
N THR A 416 -2.95 -1.54 -2.47
CA THR A 416 -3.51 -0.25 -2.93
C THR A 416 -2.49 0.45 -3.83
N PHE A 417 -2.95 0.96 -4.97
CA PHE A 417 -2.11 1.69 -5.92
C PHE A 417 -2.80 2.99 -6.32
N ALA A 418 -2.17 4.12 -6.04
CA ALA A 418 -2.68 5.45 -6.36
C ALA A 418 -1.94 6.03 -7.56
N LEU A 419 -2.66 6.67 -8.48
CA LEU A 419 -2.11 7.47 -9.56
C LEU A 419 -2.17 8.96 -9.16
N PRO A 420 -1.07 9.53 -8.65
CA PRO A 420 -0.99 10.95 -8.39
C PRO A 420 -1.18 11.75 -9.69
N TRP A 421 -1.53 13.03 -9.57
CA TRP A 421 -1.64 13.94 -10.72
C TRP A 421 -0.35 13.98 -11.53
N TRP A 422 0.79 13.85 -10.87
CA TRP A 422 2.07 13.66 -11.52
C TRP A 422 2.81 12.46 -10.91
N PRO A 423 3.38 11.54 -11.72
CA PRO A 423 4.07 10.37 -11.22
C PRO A 423 5.19 10.73 -10.25
N THR A 424 5.29 9.97 -9.17
CA THR A 424 6.37 10.07 -8.21
C THR A 424 7.66 9.60 -8.90
N PRO A 425 8.72 10.41 -8.91
CA PRO A 425 10.03 9.96 -9.39
C PRO A 425 10.46 8.70 -8.63
N VAL A 426 11.31 7.88 -9.24
CA VAL A 426 11.96 6.80 -8.49
C VAL A 426 13.07 7.40 -7.63
N PRO A 427 13.25 6.95 -6.38
CA PRO A 427 14.30 7.47 -5.52
C PRO A 427 15.68 7.36 -6.15
N LYS A 428 16.55 8.33 -5.83
CA LYS A 428 17.98 8.25 -6.11
C LYS A 428 18.67 7.73 -4.86
N LEU A 429 19.54 6.74 -5.04
CA LEU A 429 20.38 6.19 -3.97
C LEU A 429 21.59 7.07 -3.70
#